data_AF-W3WI83-F1
#
_entry.id   AF-W3WI83-F1
#
_cell.length_a   1.000
_cell.length_b   1.000
_cell.length_c   1.000
_cell.angle_alpha   90.00
_cell.angle_beta   90.00
_cell.angle_gamma   90.00
#
_symmetry.space_group_name_H-M   'P 1'
#
loop_
_entity.id
_entity.type
_entity.pdbx_description
1 polymer ?
#
loop_
_entity_poly.entity_id
_entity_poly.type
_entity_poly.pdbx_seq_one_letter_code
_entity_poly.pdbx_strand_id
1 'polypeptide(L)'
;MLGAVSAILLLYHIISIRDTIAVQQQSDDHLNPIKKLFRPRPPVCAQIQGLEDIFVVLKTGANEAHEKLPVHFATTLQCVPNYAIYSDLEETVAGHHVYDALDKINPEIVATHPDFVYYQNLKKGGTGAFSAEEVEEWKHAQNSVFGRDSPGWRLDKWKFLQVAEKALKQMPDAKWFVFMETDTYIMWSQLLLWLGHFWEQYPYYLGVQMQIGDDVFAYGGAGFVLSNTALRMVVKQYKLKRKYYDLLTGDHWAGDCVLGIVAKDAGINLQWSWPNLYGEKPNDMDFGDDFAGDDMHLWCNYASSYHHMTPADMVQLHEFENAWKELNGRTLRHKDIFRQYLFPQMMPLKADWDNLSNEVRDESSSLEECRSLCQADNECMQFTIKGETCSTSKIIKLGQKSSAAPMQVNSGWMMDRVSKYMTDMDSSCWDQTWIQP
;
A
#
# COMPACT_ATOMS: atom_id res chain seq x y z
N MET A 1 41.81 6.80 -50.56
CA MET A 1 41.56 8.06 -49.82
C MET A 1 40.11 8.29 -49.39
N LEU A 2 39.10 7.53 -49.85
CA LEU A 2 37.71 7.72 -49.39
C LEU A 2 37.39 7.05 -48.03
N GLY A 3 37.99 5.90 -47.69
CA GLY A 3 37.67 5.18 -46.45
C GLY A 3 38.13 5.87 -45.16
N ALA A 4 39.22 6.65 -45.21
CA ALA A 4 39.75 7.37 -44.04
C ALA A 4 38.90 8.60 -43.67
N VAL A 5 38.25 9.24 -44.64
CA VAL A 5 37.41 10.43 -44.41
C VAL A 5 36.08 10.04 -43.78
N SER A 6 35.48 8.91 -44.19
CA SER A 6 34.23 8.42 -43.58
C SER A 6 34.41 7.97 -42.13
N ALA A 7 35.56 7.40 -41.76
CA ALA A 7 35.84 6.99 -40.39
C ALA A 7 35.97 8.20 -39.44
N ILE A 8 36.57 9.30 -39.93
CA ILE A 8 36.74 10.53 -39.15
C ILE A 8 35.39 11.24 -38.93
N LEU A 9 34.51 11.26 -39.93
CA LEU A 9 33.17 11.84 -39.82
C LEU A 9 32.27 11.06 -38.84
N LEU A 10 32.36 9.73 -38.84
CA LEU A 10 31.65 8.87 -37.87
C LEU A 10 32.15 9.08 -36.44
N LEU A 11 33.46 9.19 -36.24
CA LEU A 11 34.04 9.50 -34.93
C LEU A 11 33.62 10.89 -34.43
N TYR A 12 33.57 11.89 -35.31
CA TYR A 12 33.13 13.25 -34.95
C TYR A 12 31.66 13.29 -34.56
N HIS A 13 30.79 12.56 -35.27
CA HIS A 13 29.37 12.44 -34.90
C HIS A 13 29.16 11.71 -33.57
N ILE A 14 29.92 10.64 -33.30
CA ILE A 14 29.83 9.91 -32.03
C ILE A 14 30.31 10.78 -30.85
N ILE A 15 31.36 11.58 -31.04
CA ILE A 15 31.86 12.52 -30.02
C ILE A 15 30.84 13.64 -29.77
N SER A 16 30.28 14.23 -30.83
CA SER A 16 29.26 15.28 -30.73
C SER A 16 27.97 14.79 -30.06
N ILE A 17 27.53 13.56 -30.33
CA ILE A 17 26.37 12.96 -29.65
C ILE A 17 26.69 12.72 -28.16
N ARG A 18 27.90 12.26 -27.83
CA ARG A 18 28.35 12.11 -26.43
C ARG A 18 28.37 13.44 -25.68
N ASP A 19 28.88 14.50 -26.29
CA ASP A 19 28.93 15.82 -25.67
C ASP A 19 27.51 16.38 -25.47
N THR A 20 26.59 16.12 -26.40
CA THR A 20 25.19 16.55 -26.27
C THR A 20 24.47 15.80 -25.15
N ILE A 21 24.67 14.47 -25.05
CA ILE A 21 24.11 13.65 -23.95
C ILE A 21 24.70 14.05 -22.59
N ALA A 22 26.00 14.34 -22.53
CA ALA A 22 26.68 14.79 -21.31
C ALA A 22 26.18 16.16 -20.84
N VAL A 23 25.96 17.11 -21.77
CA VAL A 23 25.41 18.43 -21.45
C VAL A 23 23.95 18.33 -21.00
N GLN A 24 23.16 17.41 -21.57
CA GLN A 24 21.77 17.18 -21.17
C GLN A 24 21.68 16.53 -19.78
N GLN A 25 22.55 15.57 -19.47
CA GLN A 25 22.69 15.00 -18.11
C GLN A 25 23.16 16.04 -17.07
N GLN A 26 23.98 17.01 -17.48
CA GLN A 26 24.48 18.05 -16.59
C GLN A 26 23.42 19.14 -16.32
N SER A 27 22.49 19.38 -17.25
CA SER A 27 21.37 20.32 -17.05
C SER A 27 20.27 19.76 -16.13
N ASP A 28 20.05 18.45 -16.13
CA ASP A 28 19.09 17.76 -15.24
C ASP A 28 19.57 17.64 -13.78
N ASP A 29 20.88 17.78 -13.54
CA ASP A 29 21.50 17.63 -12.21
C ASP A 29 21.46 18.95 -11.38
N HIS A 30 21.08 20.07 -12.01
CA HIS A 30 21.07 21.40 -11.38
C HIS A 30 19.69 21.87 -10.87
N LEU A 31 18.60 21.13 -11.13
CA LEU A 31 17.25 21.52 -10.72
C LEU A 31 16.63 20.68 -9.60
N ASN A 32 17.33 19.69 -9.04
CA ASN A 32 16.74 18.86 -8.00
C ASN A 32 17.72 18.57 -6.85
N PRO A 33 17.77 19.41 -5.78
CA PRO A 33 18.65 19.19 -4.62
C PRO A 33 18.39 17.85 -3.92
N ILE A 34 17.26 17.21 -4.20
CA ILE A 34 16.85 15.90 -3.69
C ILE A 34 17.71 14.76 -4.28
N LYS A 35 18.13 14.80 -5.56
CA LYS A 35 18.96 13.73 -6.17
C LYS A 35 20.34 13.56 -5.53
N LYS A 36 20.91 14.63 -4.95
CA LYS A 36 22.22 14.57 -4.27
C LYS A 36 22.17 13.95 -2.87
N LEU A 37 20.98 13.77 -2.29
CA LEU A 37 20.80 13.10 -1.00
C LEU A 37 20.63 11.57 -1.13
N PHE A 38 20.41 11.04 -2.33
CA PHE A 38 20.05 9.63 -2.53
C PHE A 38 21.18 8.82 -3.16
N ARG A 39 22.25 8.58 -2.40
CA ARG A 39 23.11 7.42 -2.64
C ARG A 39 22.61 6.27 -1.75
N PRO A 40 22.35 5.07 -2.29
CA PRO A 40 21.96 3.93 -1.46
C PRO A 40 23.10 3.63 -0.47
N ARG A 41 22.84 3.91 0.80
CA ARG A 41 23.66 3.46 1.93
C ARG A 41 23.00 2.22 2.53
N PRO A 42 23.78 1.31 3.16
CA PRO A 42 23.19 0.17 3.84
C PRO A 42 22.16 0.66 4.87
N PRO A 43 21.00 -0.01 4.98
CA PRO A 43 19.97 0.34 5.96
C PRO A 43 20.53 0.23 7.38
N VAL A 44 20.25 1.22 8.23
CA VAL A 44 20.65 1.17 9.63
C VAL A 44 19.59 0.41 10.45
N CYS A 45 19.48 -0.91 10.23
CA CYS A 45 18.50 -1.75 10.93
C CYS A 45 18.72 -1.77 12.46
N ALA A 46 19.96 -1.60 12.92
CA ALA A 46 20.33 -1.63 14.35
C ALA A 46 19.69 -0.51 15.20
N GLN A 47 19.02 0.46 14.59
CA GLN A 47 18.39 1.58 15.29
C GLN A 47 16.91 1.33 15.66
N ILE A 48 16.28 0.26 15.18
CA ILE A 48 14.85 0.03 15.39
C ILE A 48 14.65 -0.97 16.55
N GLN A 49 14.45 -0.45 17.76
CA GLN A 49 14.18 -1.26 18.96
C GLN A 49 12.78 -1.90 18.91
N GLY A 50 12.66 -3.17 19.33
CA GLY A 50 11.39 -3.87 19.44
C GLY A 50 11.01 -4.72 18.21
N LEU A 51 11.84 -4.76 17.16
CA LEU A 51 11.61 -5.65 16.00
C LEU A 51 11.71 -7.13 16.37
N GLU A 52 12.48 -7.47 17.40
CA GLU A 52 12.60 -8.81 17.95
C GLU A 52 11.33 -9.29 18.66
N ASP A 53 10.50 -8.36 19.12
CA ASP A 53 9.27 -8.63 19.87
C ASP A 53 8.05 -8.87 18.94
N ILE A 54 8.19 -8.61 17.64
CA ILE A 54 7.10 -8.77 16.68
C ILE A 54 7.30 -10.01 15.80
N PHE A 55 6.18 -10.58 15.32
CA PHE A 55 6.17 -11.54 14.24
C PHE A 55 5.36 -10.99 13.07
N VAL A 56 6.01 -10.83 11.92
CA VAL A 56 5.37 -10.30 10.71
C VAL A 56 4.81 -11.43 9.87
N VAL A 57 3.54 -11.32 9.51
CA VAL A 57 2.79 -12.29 8.73
C VAL A 57 2.45 -11.63 7.39
N LEU A 58 3.20 -12.00 6.35
CA LEU A 58 3.00 -11.48 5.00
C LEU A 58 2.15 -12.46 4.18
N LYS A 59 0.97 -12.03 3.74
CA LYS A 59 0.04 -12.83 2.91
C LYS A 59 0.16 -12.41 1.44
N THR A 60 0.07 -13.39 0.54
CA THR A 60 0.06 -13.18 -0.93
C THR A 60 -0.83 -14.21 -1.63
N GLY A 61 -1.15 -13.98 -2.91
CA GLY A 61 -1.53 -15.03 -3.85
C GLY A 61 -0.35 -15.56 -4.66
N ALA A 62 -0.38 -16.82 -5.12
CA ALA A 62 0.71 -17.44 -5.88
C ALA A 62 1.01 -16.70 -7.20
N ASN A 63 -0.04 -16.23 -7.90
CA ASN A 63 0.11 -15.59 -9.21
C ASN A 63 0.70 -14.16 -9.15
N GLU A 64 0.76 -13.54 -7.97
CA GLU A 64 1.37 -12.22 -7.78
C GLU A 64 2.64 -12.28 -6.92
N ALA A 65 2.91 -13.40 -6.26
CA ALA A 65 4.01 -13.56 -5.31
C ALA A 65 5.38 -13.22 -5.94
N HIS A 66 5.65 -13.71 -7.15
CA HIS A 66 6.92 -13.46 -7.85
C HIS A 66 7.11 -12.01 -8.28
N GLU A 67 6.02 -11.27 -8.47
CA GLU A 67 6.04 -9.86 -8.85
C GLU A 67 6.15 -8.96 -7.61
N LYS A 68 5.38 -9.26 -6.56
CA LYS A 68 5.21 -8.35 -5.41
C LYS A 68 6.05 -8.69 -4.18
N LEU A 69 6.49 -9.93 -3.97
CA LEU A 69 7.35 -10.25 -2.81
C LEU A 69 8.75 -9.66 -2.86
N PRO A 70 9.48 -9.65 -4.01
CA PRO A 70 10.90 -9.30 -4.02
C PRO A 70 11.22 -7.91 -3.45
N VAL A 71 10.33 -6.93 -3.64
CA VAL A 71 10.52 -5.57 -3.12
C VAL A 71 10.57 -5.55 -1.59
N HIS A 72 9.82 -6.40 -0.91
CA HIS A 72 9.80 -6.41 0.56
C HIS A 72 11.15 -6.86 1.14
N PHE A 73 11.85 -7.80 0.51
CA PHE A 73 13.17 -8.23 0.98
C PHE A 73 14.23 -7.14 0.88
N ALA A 74 14.06 -6.19 -0.04
CA ALA A 74 14.92 -5.03 -0.18
C ALA A 74 14.45 -3.80 0.62
N THR A 75 13.20 -3.81 1.12
CA THR A 75 12.57 -2.66 1.79
C THR A 75 11.94 -3.06 3.13
N THR A 76 10.67 -3.43 3.16
CA THR A 76 9.87 -3.63 4.38
C THR A 76 10.45 -4.72 5.27
N LEU A 77 10.76 -5.91 4.75
CA LEU A 77 11.26 -7.03 5.55
C LEU A 77 12.77 -6.99 5.80
N GLN A 78 13.48 -6.03 5.20
CA GLN A 78 14.95 -5.97 5.23
C GLN A 78 15.53 -5.98 6.65
N CYS A 79 14.85 -5.34 7.60
CA CYS A 79 15.29 -5.27 9.01
C CYS A 79 14.50 -6.20 9.94
N VAL A 80 13.46 -6.87 9.47
CA VAL A 80 12.56 -7.67 10.32
C VAL A 80 13.17 -9.05 10.56
N PRO A 81 13.53 -9.42 11.80
CA PRO A 81 14.19 -10.70 12.06
C PRO A 81 13.22 -11.89 12.03
N ASN A 82 11.95 -11.67 12.38
CA ASN A 82 10.95 -12.71 12.55
C ASN A 82 9.76 -12.49 11.61
N TYR A 83 9.68 -13.25 10.53
CA TYR A 83 8.54 -13.22 9.62
C TYR A 83 8.23 -14.59 9.01
N ALA A 84 7.02 -14.73 8.49
CA ALA A 84 6.64 -15.82 7.60
C ALA A 84 5.76 -15.31 6.46
N ILE A 85 5.91 -15.96 5.31
CA ILE A 85 5.16 -15.63 4.09
C ILE A 85 4.18 -16.76 3.83
N TYR A 86 2.90 -16.43 3.67
CA TYR A 86 1.85 -17.41 3.42
C TYR A 86 1.14 -17.12 2.09
N SER A 87 0.94 -18.17 1.30
CA SER A 87 0.27 -18.12 -0.01
C SER A 87 -0.71 -19.28 -0.17
N ASP A 88 -1.46 -19.29 -1.27
CA ASP A 88 -2.26 -20.44 -1.73
C ASP A 88 -1.41 -21.52 -2.41
N LEU A 89 -0.08 -21.36 -2.47
CA LEU A 89 0.87 -22.35 -2.96
C LEU A 89 2.14 -22.36 -2.09
N GLU A 90 2.60 -23.55 -1.69
CA GLU A 90 3.92 -23.71 -1.08
C GLU A 90 5.00 -23.69 -2.15
N GLU A 91 5.96 -22.78 -2.01
CA GLU A 91 7.04 -22.61 -2.98
C GLU A 91 8.24 -21.85 -2.37
N THR A 92 9.17 -21.44 -3.23
CA THR A 92 10.29 -20.56 -2.87
C THR A 92 10.32 -19.39 -3.84
N VAL A 93 10.25 -18.16 -3.32
CA VAL A 93 10.28 -16.93 -4.11
C VAL A 93 11.48 -16.10 -3.68
N ALA A 94 12.34 -15.75 -4.63
CA ALA A 94 13.57 -14.97 -4.38
C ALA A 94 14.40 -15.48 -3.17
N GLY A 95 14.54 -16.81 -3.06
CA GLY A 95 15.30 -17.47 -1.98
C GLY A 95 14.60 -17.59 -0.63
N HIS A 96 13.34 -17.15 -0.53
CA HIS A 96 12.54 -17.21 0.69
C HIS A 96 11.42 -18.23 0.56
N HIS A 97 11.22 -19.01 1.62
CA HIS A 97 10.16 -20.01 1.66
C HIS A 97 8.80 -19.35 1.84
N VAL A 98 7.84 -19.76 1.01
CA VAL A 98 6.45 -19.35 1.09
C VAL A 98 5.64 -20.58 1.49
N TYR A 99 4.96 -20.49 2.63
CA TYR A 99 4.17 -21.58 3.21
C TYR A 99 2.77 -21.64 2.60
N ASP A 100 2.26 -22.86 2.40
CA ASP A 100 0.85 -23.08 2.05
C ASP A 100 -0.04 -22.69 3.24
N ALA A 101 -0.89 -21.69 3.03
CA ALA A 101 -1.86 -21.20 4.00
C ALA A 101 -3.02 -22.18 4.20
N LEU A 102 -3.34 -23.01 3.20
CA LEU A 102 -4.60 -23.75 3.08
C LEU A 102 -4.46 -25.26 3.29
N ASP A 103 -3.24 -25.76 3.50
CA ASP A 103 -2.91 -27.19 3.69
C ASP A 103 -3.58 -27.86 4.92
N LYS A 104 -4.23 -27.10 5.80
CA LYS A 104 -4.99 -27.60 6.98
C LYS A 104 -6.50 -27.40 6.89
N ILE A 105 -7.02 -26.89 5.78
CA ILE A 105 -8.47 -26.85 5.54
C ILE A 105 -9.02 -28.29 5.51
N ASN A 106 -10.26 -28.47 5.97
CA ASN A 106 -10.93 -29.78 5.92
C ASN A 106 -10.90 -30.33 4.48
N PRO A 107 -10.34 -31.54 4.26
CA PRO A 107 -10.25 -32.13 2.92
C PRO A 107 -11.58 -32.26 2.18
N GLU A 108 -12.71 -32.42 2.90
CA GLU A 108 -14.03 -32.43 2.30
C GLU A 108 -14.38 -31.08 1.67
N ILE A 109 -14.12 -29.97 2.38
CA ILE A 109 -14.31 -28.61 1.85
C ILE A 109 -13.42 -28.39 0.63
N VAL A 110 -12.14 -28.78 0.73
CA VAL A 110 -11.20 -28.67 -0.39
C VAL A 110 -11.69 -29.46 -1.61
N ALA A 111 -12.34 -30.61 -1.40
CA ALA A 111 -12.83 -31.45 -2.48
C ALA A 111 -14.14 -30.96 -3.10
N THR A 112 -15.03 -30.32 -2.33
CA THR A 112 -16.41 -30.03 -2.77
C THR A 112 -16.72 -28.55 -2.98
N HIS A 113 -16.02 -27.63 -2.31
CA HIS A 113 -16.35 -26.21 -2.36
C HIS A 113 -15.76 -25.53 -3.61
N PRO A 114 -16.55 -24.74 -4.37
CA PRO A 114 -16.12 -24.18 -5.66
C PRO A 114 -14.89 -23.28 -5.58
N ASP A 115 -14.68 -22.55 -4.46
CA ASP A 115 -13.50 -21.72 -4.26
C ASP A 115 -12.18 -22.51 -4.39
N PHE A 116 -12.18 -23.81 -4.04
CA PHE A 116 -10.97 -24.64 -4.05
C PHE A 116 -10.62 -25.23 -5.41
N VAL A 117 -11.42 -25.00 -6.46
CA VAL A 117 -11.06 -25.43 -7.83
C VAL A 117 -9.73 -24.79 -8.25
N TYR A 118 -9.57 -23.50 -7.98
CA TYR A 118 -8.34 -22.76 -8.26
C TYR A 118 -7.15 -23.33 -7.47
N TYR A 119 -7.32 -23.57 -6.16
CA TYR A 119 -6.29 -24.18 -5.31
C TYR A 119 -5.87 -25.58 -5.80
N GLN A 120 -6.82 -26.43 -6.18
CA GLN A 120 -6.53 -27.77 -6.70
C GLN A 120 -5.70 -27.72 -7.99
N ASN A 121 -5.94 -26.73 -8.85
CA ASN A 121 -5.15 -26.52 -10.06
C ASN A 121 -3.73 -26.04 -9.73
N LEU A 122 -3.59 -25.09 -8.79
CA LEU A 122 -2.28 -24.67 -8.27
C LEU A 122 -1.48 -25.86 -7.71
N LYS A 123 -2.10 -26.75 -6.92
CA LYS A 123 -1.39 -27.93 -6.37
C LYS A 123 -0.93 -28.91 -7.45
N LYS A 124 -1.56 -28.94 -8.62
CA LYS A 124 -1.19 -29.83 -9.74
C LYS A 124 -0.13 -29.22 -10.65
N GLY A 125 -0.26 -27.94 -10.99
CA GLY A 125 0.54 -27.28 -12.03
C GLY A 125 1.43 -26.14 -11.53
N GLY A 126 1.41 -25.81 -10.24
CA GLY A 126 2.05 -24.62 -9.69
C GLY A 126 1.46 -23.34 -10.31
N THR A 127 2.26 -22.28 -10.37
CA THR A 127 1.89 -21.02 -11.06
C THR A 127 1.71 -21.19 -12.57
N GLY A 128 2.24 -22.27 -13.16
CA GLY A 128 2.02 -22.64 -14.56
C GLY A 128 0.70 -23.35 -14.84
N ALA A 129 -0.19 -23.46 -13.85
CA ALA A 129 -1.50 -24.11 -14.01
C ALA A 129 -2.51 -23.29 -14.83
N PHE A 130 -2.24 -22.00 -15.07
CA PHE A 130 -3.13 -21.06 -15.74
C PHE A 130 -2.41 -20.35 -16.90
N SER A 131 -3.14 -19.95 -17.94
CA SER A 131 -2.58 -19.20 -19.06
C SER A 131 -2.29 -17.75 -18.68
N ALA A 132 -1.42 -17.09 -19.44
CA ALA A 132 -1.13 -15.67 -19.24
C ALA A 132 -2.39 -14.80 -19.44
N GLU A 133 -3.26 -15.18 -20.38
CA GLU A 133 -4.52 -14.49 -20.65
C GLU A 133 -5.49 -14.61 -19.47
N GLU A 134 -5.62 -15.80 -18.87
CA GLU A 134 -6.46 -15.99 -17.67
C GLU A 134 -5.98 -15.12 -16.51
N VAL A 135 -4.67 -15.12 -16.25
CA VAL A 135 -4.08 -14.32 -15.18
C VAL A 135 -4.29 -12.81 -15.44
N GLU A 136 -4.13 -12.37 -16.69
CA GLU A 136 -4.30 -10.97 -17.06
C GLU A 136 -5.77 -10.51 -16.97
N GLU A 137 -6.71 -11.37 -17.34
CA GLU A 137 -8.15 -11.13 -17.17
C GLU A 137 -8.49 -10.93 -15.68
N TRP A 138 -7.98 -11.79 -14.81
CA TRP A 138 -8.22 -11.68 -13.36
C TRP A 138 -7.57 -10.43 -12.74
N LYS A 139 -6.41 -10.01 -13.25
CA LYS A 139 -5.78 -8.73 -12.86
C LYS A 139 -6.63 -7.52 -13.21
N HIS A 140 -7.54 -7.65 -14.18
CA HIS A 140 -8.47 -6.60 -14.63
C HIS A 140 -9.93 -6.85 -14.19
N ALA A 141 -10.18 -7.91 -13.42
CA ALA A 141 -11.51 -8.20 -12.90
C ALA A 141 -12.07 -6.98 -12.16
N GLN A 142 -13.31 -6.62 -12.51
CA GLN A 142 -13.99 -5.47 -11.92
C GLN A 142 -14.32 -5.73 -10.45
N ASN A 143 -14.26 -4.66 -9.66
CA ASN A 143 -14.75 -4.68 -8.29
C ASN A 143 -16.29 -4.70 -8.33
N SER A 144 -16.91 -5.59 -7.56
CA SER A 144 -18.34 -5.60 -7.29
C SER A 144 -18.61 -5.10 -5.87
N VAL A 145 -19.89 -4.94 -5.51
CA VAL A 145 -20.31 -4.65 -4.12
C VAL A 145 -19.88 -5.76 -3.15
N PHE A 146 -19.61 -6.97 -3.67
CA PHE A 146 -19.10 -8.10 -2.91
C PHE A 146 -17.60 -8.33 -3.14
N GLY A 147 -16.85 -7.30 -3.56
CA GLY A 147 -15.42 -7.40 -3.83
C GLY A 147 -15.07 -7.85 -5.26
N ARG A 148 -13.79 -8.14 -5.50
CA ARG A 148 -13.24 -8.45 -6.82
C ARG A 148 -13.50 -9.91 -7.19
N ASP A 149 -14.24 -10.17 -8.26
CA ASP A 149 -14.60 -11.55 -8.60
C ASP A 149 -13.51 -12.29 -9.41
N SER A 150 -12.38 -12.59 -8.78
CA SER A 150 -11.34 -13.47 -9.33
C SER A 150 -11.19 -14.76 -8.51
N PRO A 151 -10.73 -15.88 -9.11
CA PRO A 151 -10.59 -17.14 -8.38
C PRO A 151 -9.62 -17.04 -7.18
N GLY A 152 -8.51 -16.32 -7.33
CA GLY A 152 -7.56 -16.09 -6.26
C GLY A 152 -8.16 -15.26 -5.12
N TRP A 153 -8.95 -14.23 -5.44
CA TRP A 153 -9.61 -13.39 -4.45
C TRP A 153 -10.68 -14.17 -3.66
N ARG A 154 -11.53 -14.97 -4.35
CA ARG A 154 -12.52 -15.84 -3.68
C ARG A 154 -11.87 -16.83 -2.73
N LEU A 155 -10.69 -17.35 -3.09
CA LEU A 155 -9.94 -18.27 -2.23
C LEU A 155 -9.29 -17.57 -1.02
N ASP A 156 -8.90 -16.30 -1.17
CA ASP A 156 -8.13 -15.57 -0.19
C ASP A 156 -8.80 -15.49 1.19
N LYS A 157 -10.12 -15.41 1.25
CA LYS A 157 -10.90 -15.40 2.50
C LYS A 157 -10.59 -16.59 3.43
N TRP A 158 -10.20 -17.73 2.86
CA TRP A 158 -9.89 -18.95 3.61
C TRP A 158 -8.52 -18.90 4.31
N LYS A 159 -7.65 -17.95 3.96
CA LYS A 159 -6.29 -17.85 4.51
C LYS A 159 -6.27 -17.26 5.92
N PHE A 160 -7.13 -16.29 6.24
CA PHE A 160 -7.04 -15.49 7.48
C PHE A 160 -6.99 -16.33 8.76
N LEU A 161 -7.97 -17.21 8.99
CA LEU A 161 -8.03 -18.03 10.21
C LEU A 161 -6.93 -19.10 10.25
N GLN A 162 -6.57 -19.68 9.10
CA GLN A 162 -5.47 -20.65 9.04
C GLN A 162 -4.13 -20.01 9.37
N VAL A 163 -3.87 -18.85 8.76
CA VAL A 163 -2.64 -18.09 8.94
C VAL A 163 -2.54 -17.56 10.36
N ALA A 164 -3.63 -17.13 10.98
CA ALA A 164 -3.67 -16.77 12.40
C ALA A 164 -3.21 -17.93 13.31
N GLU A 165 -3.72 -19.16 13.08
CA GLU A 165 -3.28 -20.34 13.83
C GLU A 165 -1.81 -20.68 13.57
N LYS A 166 -1.38 -20.65 12.30
CA LYS A 166 0.00 -20.97 11.89
C LYS A 166 1.01 -19.98 12.47
N ALA A 167 0.71 -18.68 12.41
CA ALA A 167 1.56 -17.64 12.95
C ALA A 167 1.78 -17.81 14.46
N LEU A 168 0.70 -18.04 15.22
CA LEU A 168 0.79 -18.29 16.66
C LEU A 168 1.60 -19.55 16.98
N LYS A 169 1.48 -20.59 16.16
CA LYS A 169 2.25 -21.83 16.34
C LYS A 169 3.74 -21.61 16.05
N GLN A 170 4.07 -20.76 15.09
CA GLN A 170 5.44 -20.53 14.65
C GLN A 170 6.22 -19.65 15.64
N MET A 171 5.60 -18.59 16.16
CA MET A 171 6.21 -17.69 17.14
C MET A 171 5.28 -17.45 18.33
N PRO A 172 5.07 -18.47 19.19
CA PRO A 172 4.11 -18.38 20.30
C PRO A 172 4.45 -17.29 21.32
N ASP A 173 5.71 -16.86 21.39
CA ASP A 173 6.21 -15.91 22.39
C ASP A 173 6.37 -14.48 21.84
N ALA A 174 6.06 -14.22 20.56
CA ALA A 174 6.06 -12.86 20.01
C ALA A 174 5.01 -12.00 20.73
N LYS A 175 5.35 -10.77 21.12
CA LYS A 175 4.43 -9.85 21.80
C LYS A 175 3.32 -9.36 20.88
N TRP A 176 3.66 -9.13 19.62
CA TRP A 176 2.76 -8.60 18.60
C TRP A 176 2.82 -9.42 17.32
N PHE A 177 1.66 -9.64 16.70
CA PHE A 177 1.53 -10.24 15.39
C PHE A 177 1.03 -9.19 14.41
N VAL A 178 1.86 -8.84 13.43
CA VAL A 178 1.56 -7.80 12.44
C VAL A 178 1.25 -8.50 11.12
N PHE A 179 0.00 -8.41 10.69
CA PHE A 179 -0.48 -9.01 9.44
C PHE A 179 -0.48 -7.95 8.34
N MET A 180 0.05 -8.29 7.17
CA MET A 180 0.14 -7.40 6.02
C MET A 180 0.02 -8.17 4.70
N GLU A 181 -0.28 -7.44 3.63
CA GLU A 181 -0.35 -7.96 2.26
C GLU A 181 0.83 -7.43 1.42
N THR A 182 0.97 -7.94 0.20
CA THR A 182 2.13 -7.60 -0.66
C THR A 182 2.06 -6.23 -1.33
N ASP A 183 0.97 -5.49 -1.13
CA ASP A 183 0.78 -4.09 -1.49
C ASP A 183 0.59 -3.19 -0.27
N THR A 184 0.97 -3.68 0.93
CA THR A 184 1.06 -2.89 2.16
C THR A 184 2.51 -2.45 2.42
N TYR A 185 2.76 -1.17 2.67
CA TYR A 185 4.04 -0.68 3.17
C TYR A 185 3.93 -0.30 4.65
N ILE A 186 4.80 -0.86 5.49
CA ILE A 186 4.84 -0.56 6.93
C ILE A 186 6.12 0.20 7.27
N MET A 187 5.96 1.35 7.92
CA MET A 187 7.04 2.15 8.48
C MET A 187 7.36 1.64 9.89
N TRP A 188 8.26 0.66 10.02
CA TRP A 188 8.48 -0.06 11.29
C TRP A 188 8.82 0.82 12.48
N SER A 189 9.64 1.86 12.26
CA SER A 189 9.98 2.80 13.33
C SER A 189 8.75 3.52 13.89
N GLN A 190 7.77 3.79 13.04
CA GLN A 190 6.52 4.44 13.40
C GLN A 190 5.58 3.46 14.10
N LEU A 191 5.40 2.28 13.50
CA LEU A 191 4.53 1.23 14.06
C LEU A 191 4.99 0.83 15.47
N LEU A 192 6.29 0.64 15.70
CA LEU A 192 6.80 0.22 17.01
C LEU A 192 6.70 1.32 18.07
N LEU A 193 6.91 2.59 17.69
CA LEU A 193 6.64 3.72 18.58
C LEU A 193 5.17 3.79 18.98
N TRP A 194 4.27 3.54 18.03
CA TRP A 194 2.85 3.47 18.29
C TRP A 194 2.47 2.32 19.23
N LEU A 195 2.96 1.11 18.95
CA LEU A 195 2.69 -0.08 19.78
C LEU A 195 3.24 0.07 21.20
N GLY A 196 4.26 0.92 21.42
CA GLY A 196 4.76 1.26 22.74
C GLY A 196 3.73 1.91 23.69
N HIS A 197 2.60 2.38 23.17
CA HIS A 197 1.48 2.88 23.97
C HIS A 197 0.51 1.79 24.46
N PHE A 198 0.67 0.56 23.97
CA PHE A 198 -0.21 -0.55 24.28
C PHE A 198 0.54 -1.61 25.09
N TRP A 199 -0.13 -2.20 26.06
CA TRP A 199 0.45 -3.32 26.80
C TRP A 199 0.03 -4.65 26.19
N GLU A 200 1.00 -5.41 25.69
CA GLU A 200 0.80 -6.64 24.90
C GLU A 200 0.02 -7.74 25.64
N GLN A 201 -0.05 -7.64 26.97
CA GLN A 201 -0.80 -8.58 27.81
C GLN A 201 -2.32 -8.42 27.69
N TYR A 202 -2.81 -7.26 27.25
CA TYR A 202 -4.24 -7.05 26.95
C TYR A 202 -4.59 -7.53 25.54
N PRO A 203 -5.85 -7.95 25.29
CA PRO A 203 -6.26 -8.50 24.01
C PRO A 203 -6.57 -7.39 22.99
N TYR A 204 -5.54 -6.73 22.47
CA TYR A 204 -5.70 -5.71 21.44
C TYR A 204 -5.85 -6.31 20.04
N TYR A 205 -6.88 -5.86 19.32
CA TYR A 205 -7.07 -6.03 17.89
C TYR A 205 -7.09 -4.64 17.25
N LEU A 206 -6.00 -4.26 16.59
CA LEU A 206 -5.77 -2.93 16.05
C LEU A 206 -5.84 -2.96 14.53
N GLY A 207 -6.59 -2.06 13.91
CA GLY A 207 -6.72 -1.98 12.45
C GLY A 207 -7.58 -0.82 11.96
N VAL A 208 -7.51 -0.55 10.66
CA VAL A 208 -8.42 0.40 10.01
C VAL A 208 -9.83 -0.17 10.02
N GLN A 209 -10.77 0.55 10.61
CA GLN A 209 -12.15 0.11 10.78
C GLN A 209 -12.88 -0.03 9.43
N MET A 210 -13.51 -1.19 9.25
CA MET A 210 -14.48 -1.48 8.19
C MET A 210 -15.72 -2.11 8.81
N GLN A 211 -16.84 -2.07 8.08
CA GLN A 211 -18.10 -2.63 8.54
C GLN A 211 -18.84 -3.36 7.43
N ILE A 212 -19.32 -4.57 7.74
CA ILE A 212 -20.24 -5.34 6.89
C ILE A 212 -21.38 -5.79 7.80
N GLY A 213 -22.60 -5.32 7.51
CA GLY A 213 -23.73 -5.55 8.42
C GLY A 213 -23.46 -4.96 9.82
N ASP A 214 -23.58 -5.80 10.85
CA ASP A 214 -23.35 -5.43 12.25
C ASP A 214 -21.93 -5.75 12.75
N ASP A 215 -21.05 -6.21 11.85
CA ASP A 215 -19.70 -6.65 12.18
C ASP A 215 -18.67 -5.61 11.77
N VAL A 216 -17.93 -5.12 12.78
CA VAL A 216 -16.84 -4.16 12.66
C VAL A 216 -15.52 -4.92 12.75
N PHE A 217 -14.63 -4.72 11.79
CA PHE A 217 -13.40 -5.49 11.65
C PHE A 217 -12.26 -4.65 11.08
N ALA A 218 -11.02 -5.12 11.23
CA ALA A 218 -9.85 -4.48 10.64
C ALA A 218 -9.78 -4.79 9.14
N TYR A 219 -9.66 -3.75 8.32
CA TYR A 219 -9.36 -3.91 6.90
C TYR A 219 -8.01 -4.63 6.71
N GLY A 220 -8.03 -5.78 6.04
CA GLY A 220 -6.82 -6.59 5.82
C GLY A 220 -5.70 -5.86 5.08
N GLY A 221 -6.06 -5.06 4.07
CA GLY A 221 -5.09 -4.38 3.19
C GLY A 221 -4.21 -3.34 3.88
N ALA A 222 -4.78 -2.52 4.77
CA ALA A 222 -4.01 -1.54 5.55
C ALA A 222 -2.98 -2.17 6.52
N GLY A 223 -3.04 -3.49 6.66
CA GLY A 223 -2.42 -4.24 7.74
C GLY A 223 -3.20 -4.11 9.05
N PHE A 224 -3.03 -5.11 9.91
CA PHE A 224 -3.64 -5.12 11.24
C PHE A 224 -2.71 -5.78 12.25
N VAL A 225 -2.91 -5.47 13.53
CA VAL A 225 -2.09 -5.97 14.62
C VAL A 225 -2.95 -6.69 15.65
N LEU A 226 -2.51 -7.88 16.04
CA LEU A 226 -3.06 -8.59 17.20
C LEU A 226 -1.97 -8.69 18.26
N SER A 227 -2.31 -8.35 19.50
CA SER A 227 -1.44 -8.71 20.63
C SER A 227 -1.36 -10.22 20.77
N ASN A 228 -0.32 -10.72 21.43
CA ASN A 228 -0.19 -12.15 21.72
C ASN A 228 -1.44 -12.71 22.41
N THR A 229 -1.94 -12.00 23.43
CA THR A 229 -3.16 -12.37 24.15
C THR A 229 -4.36 -12.43 23.21
N ALA A 230 -4.53 -11.44 22.33
CA ALA A 230 -5.62 -11.41 21.38
C ALA A 230 -5.57 -12.59 20.41
N LEU A 231 -4.41 -12.85 19.80
CA LEU A 231 -4.26 -13.94 18.84
C LEU A 231 -4.49 -15.31 19.49
N ARG A 232 -4.03 -15.52 20.73
CA ARG A 232 -4.31 -16.75 21.49
C ARG A 232 -5.81 -16.96 21.70
N MET A 233 -6.54 -15.91 22.04
CA MET A 233 -7.99 -15.95 22.23
C MET A 233 -8.72 -16.24 20.91
N VAL A 234 -8.36 -15.55 19.83
CA VAL A 234 -8.89 -15.79 18.48
C VAL A 234 -8.67 -17.24 18.04
N VAL A 235 -7.43 -17.75 18.14
CA VAL A 235 -7.11 -19.12 17.73
C VAL A 235 -7.81 -20.15 18.61
N LYS A 236 -7.95 -19.91 19.92
CA LYS A 236 -8.72 -20.77 20.83
C LYS A 236 -10.20 -20.83 20.41
N GLN A 237 -10.81 -19.68 20.13
CA GLN A 237 -12.19 -19.58 19.70
C GLN A 237 -12.41 -20.26 18.34
N TYR A 238 -11.52 -20.00 17.37
CA TYR A 238 -11.54 -20.65 16.07
C TYR A 238 -11.52 -22.17 16.20
N LYS A 239 -10.62 -22.72 17.02
CA LYS A 239 -10.54 -24.17 17.27
C LYS A 239 -11.78 -24.75 17.92
N LEU A 240 -12.38 -24.02 18.88
CA LEU A 240 -13.58 -24.46 19.59
C LEU A 240 -14.78 -24.63 18.65
N LYS A 241 -14.92 -23.74 17.66
CA LYS A 241 -16.05 -23.71 16.72
C LYS A 241 -15.63 -23.88 15.26
N ARG A 242 -14.57 -24.64 14.99
CA ARG A 242 -13.94 -24.75 13.64
C ARG A 242 -14.95 -25.00 12.52
N LYS A 243 -15.83 -26.00 12.67
CA LYS A 243 -16.85 -26.32 11.66
C LYS A 243 -17.81 -25.16 11.38
N TYR A 244 -18.18 -24.38 12.39
CA TYR A 244 -19.05 -23.21 12.22
C TYR A 244 -18.33 -22.12 11.43
N TYR A 245 -17.08 -21.81 11.77
CA TYR A 245 -16.33 -20.78 11.06
C TYR A 245 -15.91 -21.20 9.65
N ASP A 246 -15.68 -22.49 9.41
CA ASP A 246 -15.43 -22.99 8.05
C ASP A 246 -16.69 -22.79 7.17
N LEU A 247 -17.89 -23.05 7.69
CA LEU A 247 -19.16 -22.76 6.98
C LEU A 247 -19.35 -21.25 6.75
N LEU A 248 -19.16 -20.45 7.80
CA LEU A 248 -19.23 -18.98 7.72
C LEU A 248 -18.27 -18.43 6.66
N THR A 249 -17.04 -18.96 6.60
CA THR A 249 -16.04 -18.53 5.60
C THR A 249 -16.49 -18.89 4.18
N GLY A 250 -17.09 -20.06 3.98
CA GLY A 250 -17.66 -20.45 2.69
C GLY A 250 -18.76 -19.50 2.23
N ASP A 251 -19.63 -19.08 3.14
CA ASP A 251 -20.79 -18.22 2.86
C ASP A 251 -20.48 -16.71 2.86
N HIS A 252 -19.27 -16.30 3.27
CA HIS A 252 -18.83 -14.90 3.27
C HIS A 252 -17.93 -14.59 2.07
N TRP A 253 -17.78 -13.31 1.74
CA TRP A 253 -16.89 -12.84 0.68
C TRP A 253 -15.58 -12.21 1.19
N ALA A 254 -15.40 -12.06 2.51
CA ALA A 254 -14.36 -11.23 3.12
C ALA A 254 -13.76 -11.96 4.34
N GLY A 255 -12.50 -12.41 4.22
CA GLY A 255 -11.86 -13.21 5.27
C GLY A 255 -11.42 -12.38 6.49
N ASP A 256 -11.11 -11.10 6.29
CA ASP A 256 -10.83 -10.13 7.35
C ASP A 256 -12.08 -9.85 8.20
N CYS A 257 -13.26 -9.75 7.58
CA CYS A 257 -14.54 -9.70 8.30
C CYS A 257 -14.75 -10.96 9.15
N VAL A 258 -14.54 -12.15 8.57
CA VAL A 258 -14.65 -13.42 9.31
C VAL A 258 -13.69 -13.44 10.51
N LEU A 259 -12.44 -13.00 10.34
CA LEU A 259 -11.50 -12.88 11.46
C LEU A 259 -12.03 -11.93 12.55
N GLY A 260 -12.60 -10.79 12.16
CA GLY A 260 -13.24 -9.85 13.08
C GLY A 260 -14.42 -10.45 13.85
N ILE A 261 -15.25 -11.27 13.19
CA ILE A 261 -16.33 -12.03 13.83
C ILE A 261 -15.75 -13.01 14.86
N VAL A 262 -14.69 -13.75 14.53
CA VAL A 262 -14.04 -14.65 15.50
C VAL A 262 -13.45 -13.88 16.68
N ALA A 263 -12.86 -12.71 16.45
CA ALA A 263 -12.33 -11.85 17.51
C ALA A 263 -13.46 -11.36 18.45
N LYS A 264 -14.56 -10.86 17.89
CA LYS A 264 -15.76 -10.44 18.62
C LYS A 264 -16.36 -11.59 19.45
N ASP A 265 -16.47 -12.77 18.84
CA ASP A 265 -16.90 -14.00 19.52
C ASP A 265 -15.95 -14.45 20.64
N ALA A 266 -14.67 -14.10 20.54
CA ALA A 266 -13.67 -14.31 21.59
C ALA A 266 -13.69 -13.22 22.68
N GLY A 267 -14.55 -12.20 22.56
CA GLY A 267 -14.68 -11.08 23.48
C GLY A 267 -13.74 -9.92 23.19
N ILE A 268 -13.28 -9.77 21.95
CA ILE A 268 -12.31 -8.76 21.52
C ILE A 268 -12.96 -7.84 20.50
N ASN A 269 -13.11 -6.56 20.84
CA ASN A 269 -13.56 -5.55 19.88
C ASN A 269 -12.37 -4.98 19.11
N LEU A 270 -12.63 -4.50 17.89
CA LEU A 270 -11.64 -3.73 17.14
C LEU A 270 -11.37 -2.39 17.83
N GLN A 271 -10.10 -2.10 18.10
CA GLN A 271 -9.61 -0.75 18.37
C GLN A 271 -9.34 -0.06 17.03
N TRP A 272 -10.11 0.98 16.75
CA TRP A 272 -9.96 1.75 15.52
C TRP A 272 -8.59 2.38 15.48
N SER A 273 -7.87 2.19 14.38
CA SER A 273 -6.47 2.60 14.25
C SER A 273 -6.24 3.59 13.12
N TRP A 274 -7.31 4.07 12.48
CA TRP A 274 -7.24 5.26 11.66
C TRP A 274 -6.94 6.48 12.56
N PRO A 275 -6.04 7.40 12.16
CA PRO A 275 -5.31 7.43 10.90
C PRO A 275 -3.87 6.88 10.97
N ASN A 276 -3.46 6.18 12.04
CA ASN A 276 -2.11 5.62 12.12
C ASN A 276 -1.86 4.56 11.06
N LEU A 277 -2.83 3.67 10.88
CA LEU A 277 -2.90 2.79 9.71
C LEU A 277 -3.83 3.44 8.68
N TYR A 278 -3.51 3.33 7.40
CA TYR A 278 -4.32 3.93 6.34
C TYR A 278 -4.47 3.01 5.13
N GLY A 279 -5.68 3.02 4.54
CA GLY A 279 -6.13 2.03 3.55
C GLY A 279 -5.77 2.34 2.10
N GLU A 280 -5.07 3.44 1.82
CA GLU A 280 -4.73 3.89 0.47
C GLU A 280 -3.22 4.16 0.36
N LYS A 281 -2.76 4.45 -0.86
CA LYS A 281 -1.39 4.95 -1.11
C LYS A 281 -1.36 6.47 -1.03
N PRO A 282 -0.26 7.09 -0.57
CA PRO A 282 -0.19 8.54 -0.37
C PRO A 282 -0.65 9.36 -1.57
N ASN A 283 -0.34 8.90 -2.78
CA ASN A 283 -0.68 9.63 -4.00
C ASN A 283 -2.18 9.87 -4.20
N ASP A 284 -3.04 9.01 -3.65
CA ASP A 284 -4.46 8.97 -3.97
C ASP A 284 -5.35 9.43 -2.79
N MET A 285 -4.73 9.80 -1.66
CA MET A 285 -5.42 10.16 -0.42
C MET A 285 -5.99 11.58 -0.45
N ASP A 286 -7.07 11.78 0.30
CA ASP A 286 -7.43 13.11 0.77
C ASP A 286 -6.71 13.40 2.10
N PHE A 287 -5.67 14.22 2.06
CA PHE A 287 -4.93 14.60 3.25
C PHE A 287 -5.73 15.49 4.22
N GLY A 288 -6.87 16.03 3.77
CA GLY A 288 -7.81 16.82 4.57
C GLY A 288 -8.83 15.97 5.34
N ASP A 289 -8.83 14.66 5.12
CA ASP A 289 -9.80 13.72 5.71
C ASP A 289 -9.87 13.86 7.24
N ASP A 290 -11.09 14.05 7.72
CA ASP A 290 -11.48 14.28 9.10
C ASP A 290 -12.53 13.24 9.55
N PHE A 291 -12.51 12.03 8.96
CA PHE A 291 -13.44 10.94 9.23
C PHE A 291 -13.83 10.74 10.72
N ALA A 292 -12.87 10.88 11.64
CA ALA A 292 -13.11 10.70 13.08
C ALA A 292 -13.55 11.97 13.82
N GLY A 293 -13.99 13.00 13.10
CA GLY A 293 -14.50 14.28 13.59
C GLY A 293 -13.48 15.42 13.50
N ASP A 294 -13.95 16.64 13.75
CA ASP A 294 -13.19 17.90 13.64
C ASP A 294 -11.87 17.93 14.45
N ASP A 295 -11.78 17.10 15.50
CA ASP A 295 -10.60 17.00 16.37
C ASP A 295 -9.59 15.93 15.91
N MET A 296 -9.80 15.26 14.78
CA MET A 296 -8.93 14.19 14.28
C MET A 296 -8.73 14.29 12.76
N HIS A 297 -7.71 15.04 12.36
CA HIS A 297 -7.37 15.24 10.95
C HIS A 297 -6.24 14.31 10.52
N LEU A 298 -6.38 13.66 9.37
CA LEU A 298 -5.33 12.83 8.78
C LEU A 298 -3.99 13.56 8.74
N TRP A 299 -3.99 14.80 8.21
CA TRP A 299 -2.84 15.71 8.13
C TRP A 299 -1.97 15.75 9.40
N CYS A 300 -2.62 15.82 10.57
CA CYS A 300 -1.98 16.14 11.83
C CYS A 300 -1.41 14.92 12.56
N ASN A 301 -1.82 13.71 12.17
CA ASN A 301 -1.51 12.47 12.86
C ASN A 301 -0.29 11.74 12.29
N TYR A 302 0.27 10.83 13.10
CA TYR A 302 1.40 9.99 12.71
C TYR A 302 0.99 8.88 11.75
N ALA A 303 1.83 8.60 10.75
CA ALA A 303 1.61 7.54 9.78
C ALA A 303 2.45 6.30 10.12
N SER A 304 1.86 5.11 10.02
CA SER A 304 2.49 3.80 10.29
C SER A 304 2.39 2.82 9.12
N SER A 305 1.33 2.87 8.33
CA SER A 305 1.19 2.04 7.13
C SER A 305 0.40 2.72 6.02
N TYR A 306 0.62 2.21 4.80
CA TYR A 306 -0.15 2.52 3.61
C TYR A 306 -0.43 1.26 2.80
N HIS A 307 -1.45 1.30 1.97
CA HIS A 307 -1.90 0.17 1.15
C HIS A 307 -2.04 0.56 -0.33
N HIS A 308 -2.37 -0.40 -1.21
CA HIS A 308 -2.38 -0.23 -2.65
C HIS A 308 -1.04 0.26 -3.23
N MET A 309 0.05 -0.07 -2.54
CA MET A 309 1.41 0.31 -2.90
C MET A 309 1.94 -0.61 -3.98
N THR A 310 2.33 -0.06 -5.13
CA THR A 310 3.08 -0.83 -6.12
C THR A 310 4.51 -1.09 -5.64
N PRO A 311 5.24 -2.06 -6.21
CA PRO A 311 6.66 -2.23 -5.89
C PRO A 311 7.48 -0.96 -6.09
N ALA A 312 7.16 -0.16 -7.12
CA ALA A 312 7.84 1.12 -7.35
C ALA A 312 7.51 2.17 -6.26
N ASP A 313 6.26 2.21 -5.77
CA ASP A 313 5.88 3.10 -4.67
C ASP A 313 6.60 2.73 -3.38
N MET A 314 6.73 1.43 -3.08
CA MET A 314 7.43 0.95 -1.88
C MET A 314 8.91 1.33 -1.89
N VAL A 315 9.60 1.19 -3.02
CA VAL A 315 11.02 1.62 -3.13
C VAL A 315 11.14 3.11 -2.86
N GLN A 316 10.32 3.93 -3.52
CA GLN A 316 10.38 5.39 -3.37
C GLN A 316 10.07 5.83 -1.94
N LEU A 317 9.03 5.25 -1.31
CA LEU A 317 8.67 5.59 0.06
C LEU A 317 9.72 5.09 1.06
N HIS A 318 10.35 3.94 0.81
CA HIS A 318 11.44 3.43 1.63
C HIS A 318 12.68 4.34 1.58
N GLU A 319 13.07 4.80 0.39
CA GLU A 319 14.15 5.77 0.23
C GLU A 319 13.84 7.09 0.95
N PHE A 320 12.60 7.58 0.82
CA PHE A 320 12.13 8.75 1.55
C PHE A 320 12.21 8.57 3.07
N GLU A 321 11.69 7.46 3.60
CA GLU A 321 11.70 7.16 5.04
C GLU A 321 13.13 7.12 5.59
N ASN A 322 14.05 6.48 4.86
CA ASN A 322 15.46 6.42 5.25
C ASN A 322 16.11 7.81 5.29
N ALA A 323 15.90 8.64 4.26
CA ALA A 323 16.41 10.00 4.25
C ALA A 323 15.79 10.88 5.36
N TRP A 324 14.50 10.71 5.62
CA TRP A 324 13.80 11.41 6.69
C TRP A 324 14.42 11.09 8.07
N LYS A 325 14.69 9.81 8.34
CA LYS A 325 15.33 9.36 9.59
C LYS A 325 16.69 9.99 9.78
N GLU A 326 17.52 10.03 8.73
CA GLU A 326 18.87 10.61 8.79
C GLU A 326 18.85 12.12 9.07
N LEU A 327 17.87 12.85 8.53
CA LEU A 327 17.83 14.31 8.61
C LEU A 327 17.10 14.86 9.84
N ASN A 328 15.95 14.27 10.19
CA ASN A 328 15.03 14.88 11.15
C ASN A 328 15.03 14.17 12.51
N GLY A 329 15.30 12.86 12.55
CA GLY A 329 15.26 12.04 13.77
C GLY A 329 13.91 12.09 14.52
N ARG A 330 12.84 12.56 13.87
CA ARG A 330 11.50 12.74 14.45
C ARG A 330 10.51 11.78 13.80
N THR A 331 9.46 11.45 14.56
CA THR A 331 8.30 10.70 14.09
C THR A 331 7.61 11.38 12.90
N LEU A 332 7.23 10.59 11.91
CA LEU A 332 6.66 11.04 10.63
C LEU A 332 5.13 11.23 10.71
N ARG A 333 4.63 12.42 10.39
CA ARG A 333 3.19 12.68 10.24
C ARG A 333 2.78 12.62 8.78
N HIS A 334 1.49 12.46 8.52
CA HIS A 334 0.96 12.52 7.15
C HIS A 334 1.29 13.86 6.47
N LYS A 335 1.27 14.99 7.20
CA LYS A 335 1.72 16.28 6.65
C LYS A 335 3.17 16.31 6.19
N ASP A 336 4.06 15.56 6.85
CA ASP A 336 5.48 15.51 6.49
C ASP A 336 5.64 14.76 5.17
N ILE A 337 4.87 13.69 4.98
CA ILE A 337 4.79 12.93 3.73
C ILE A 337 4.22 13.81 2.62
N PHE A 338 3.12 14.52 2.87
CA PHE A 338 2.59 15.45 1.87
C PHE A 338 3.64 16.48 1.45
N ARG A 339 4.28 17.13 2.41
CA ARG A 339 5.22 18.24 2.15
C ARG A 339 6.50 17.83 1.48
N GLN A 340 7.07 16.71 1.90
CA GLN A 340 8.42 16.33 1.52
C GLN A 340 8.44 15.23 0.44
N TYR A 341 7.37 14.44 0.34
CA TYR A 341 7.26 13.39 -0.66
C TYR A 341 6.33 13.78 -1.82
N LEU A 342 5.11 14.29 -1.56
CA LEU A 342 4.14 14.57 -2.63
C LEU A 342 4.33 15.95 -3.29
N PHE A 343 4.33 17.02 -2.50
CA PHE A 343 4.32 18.40 -2.99
C PHE A 343 5.46 18.72 -3.97
N PRO A 344 6.71 18.24 -3.78
CA PRO A 344 7.80 18.47 -4.74
C PRO A 344 7.56 17.84 -6.13
N GLN A 345 6.62 16.91 -6.25
CA GLN A 345 6.27 16.23 -7.50
C GLN A 345 5.09 16.89 -8.24
N MET A 346 4.41 17.85 -7.61
CA MET A 346 3.30 18.60 -8.17
C MET A 346 3.80 19.77 -9.02
N MET A 347 3.12 20.05 -10.14
CA MET A 347 3.51 21.09 -11.10
C MET A 347 2.27 21.84 -11.61
N PRO A 348 2.34 23.14 -11.93
CA PRO A 348 1.20 23.87 -12.50
C PRO A 348 0.57 23.18 -13.73
N LEU A 349 1.39 22.44 -14.49
CA LEU A 349 0.97 21.56 -15.57
C LEU A 349 1.94 20.37 -15.66
N LYS A 350 1.39 19.16 -15.80
CA LYS A 350 2.12 17.90 -15.91
C LYS A 350 1.47 17.03 -16.98
N ALA A 351 2.26 16.70 -18.01
CA ALA A 351 1.84 15.85 -19.11
C ALA A 351 1.89 14.36 -18.72
N ASP A 352 1.10 13.55 -19.44
CA ASP A 352 0.99 12.09 -19.27
C ASP A 352 0.69 11.67 -17.82
N TRP A 353 -0.12 12.47 -17.13
CA TRP A 353 -0.34 12.34 -15.70
C TRP A 353 -1.79 12.56 -15.33
N ASP A 354 -2.35 11.65 -14.55
CA ASP A 354 -3.71 11.71 -14.02
C ASP A 354 -3.66 12.00 -12.52
N ASN A 355 -4.03 13.21 -12.11
CA ASN A 355 -4.13 13.58 -10.69
C ASN A 355 -5.45 13.16 -10.03
N LEU A 356 -6.29 12.37 -10.74
CA LEU A 356 -7.56 11.84 -10.26
C LEU A 356 -8.65 12.89 -10.04
N SER A 357 -8.61 14.01 -10.78
CA SER A 357 -9.74 14.95 -10.82
C SER A 357 -11.00 14.25 -11.34
N ASN A 358 -12.08 14.28 -10.58
CA ASN A 358 -13.26 13.43 -10.79
C ASN A 358 -14.56 14.20 -11.07
N GLU A 359 -14.59 15.52 -10.87
CA GLU A 359 -15.75 16.34 -11.19
C GLU A 359 -15.69 16.81 -12.63
N VAL A 360 -16.43 16.15 -13.54
CA VAL A 360 -16.51 16.56 -14.95
C VAL A 360 -17.17 17.94 -15.04
N ARG A 361 -16.47 18.90 -15.64
CA ARG A 361 -16.93 20.29 -15.83
C ARG A 361 -17.34 20.57 -17.26
N ASP A 362 -16.66 19.94 -18.22
CA ASP A 362 -16.94 20.08 -19.65
C ASP A 362 -16.44 18.84 -20.40
N GLU A 363 -17.13 18.46 -21.48
CA GLU A 363 -16.75 17.35 -22.35
C GLU A 363 -16.11 17.82 -23.66
N SER A 364 -16.10 19.13 -23.94
CA SER A 364 -15.47 19.74 -25.11
C SER A 364 -14.68 20.99 -24.72
N SER A 365 -13.59 20.78 -23.98
CA SER A 365 -12.73 21.85 -23.48
C SER A 365 -11.31 21.68 -24.00
N SER A 366 -10.62 22.78 -24.25
CA SER A 366 -9.16 22.82 -24.36
C SER A 366 -8.50 22.78 -22.97
N LEU A 367 -7.19 22.54 -22.93
CA LEU A 367 -6.41 22.55 -21.70
C LEU A 367 -6.49 23.91 -20.98
N GLU A 368 -6.41 25.02 -21.72
CA GLU A 368 -6.42 26.37 -21.15
C GLU A 368 -7.81 26.76 -20.61
N GLU A 369 -8.86 26.33 -21.30
CA GLU A 369 -10.24 26.49 -20.81
C GLU A 369 -10.44 25.68 -19.54
N CYS A 370 -9.96 24.43 -19.49
CA CYS A 370 -10.09 23.59 -18.29
C CYS A 370 -9.36 24.19 -17.08
N ARG A 371 -8.15 24.73 -17.31
CA ARG A 371 -7.42 25.48 -16.29
C ARG A 371 -8.20 26.71 -15.83
N SER A 372 -8.76 27.46 -16.77
CA SER A 372 -9.53 28.69 -16.48
C SER A 372 -10.80 28.39 -15.67
N LEU A 373 -11.48 27.27 -15.97
CA LEU A 373 -12.64 26.80 -15.19
C LEU A 373 -12.26 26.53 -13.74
N CYS A 374 -11.12 25.87 -13.50
CA CYS A 374 -10.62 25.65 -12.14
C CYS A 374 -10.15 26.97 -11.48
N GLN A 375 -9.56 27.90 -12.22
CA GLN A 375 -9.17 29.20 -11.67
C GLN A 375 -10.38 30.04 -11.24
N ALA A 376 -11.48 29.99 -12.00
CA ALA A 376 -12.71 30.71 -11.69
C ALA A 376 -13.42 30.18 -10.44
N ASP A 377 -13.24 28.90 -10.12
CA ASP A 377 -13.75 28.27 -8.91
C ASP A 377 -12.75 28.40 -7.76
N ASN A 378 -13.09 29.18 -6.72
CA ASN A 378 -12.18 29.44 -5.60
C ASN A 378 -11.86 28.20 -4.76
N GLU A 379 -12.70 27.15 -4.81
CA GLU A 379 -12.49 25.90 -4.06
C GLU A 379 -11.71 24.86 -4.87
N CYS A 380 -11.53 25.07 -6.18
CA CYS A 380 -10.82 24.13 -7.02
C CYS A 380 -9.32 24.10 -6.69
N MET A 381 -8.79 22.91 -6.44
CA MET A 381 -7.38 22.71 -6.12
C MET A 381 -6.57 22.17 -7.30
N GLN A 382 -7.21 21.41 -8.18
CA GLN A 382 -6.56 20.73 -9.28
C GLN A 382 -7.52 20.47 -10.45
N PHE A 383 -6.96 20.27 -11.63
CA PHE A 383 -7.69 19.95 -12.86
C PHE A 383 -6.98 18.87 -13.67
N THR A 384 -7.74 18.17 -14.51
CA THR A 384 -7.26 17.20 -15.50
C THR A 384 -8.05 17.36 -16.78
N ILE A 385 -7.36 17.29 -17.91
CA ILE A 385 -7.98 17.13 -19.22
C ILE A 385 -7.63 15.74 -19.78
N LYS A 386 -8.66 14.97 -20.16
CA LYS A 386 -8.57 13.64 -20.80
C LYS A 386 -9.20 13.72 -22.19
N GLY A 387 -8.39 13.83 -23.24
CA GLY A 387 -8.89 14.17 -24.57
C GLY A 387 -9.45 15.59 -24.56
N GLU A 388 -10.78 15.73 -24.67
CA GLU A 388 -11.49 17.02 -24.54
C GLU A 388 -12.29 17.13 -23.24
N THR A 389 -12.33 16.07 -22.43
CA THR A 389 -13.05 16.05 -21.16
C THR A 389 -12.23 16.74 -20.07
N CYS A 390 -12.74 17.86 -19.58
CA CYS A 390 -12.21 18.58 -18.43
C CYS A 390 -12.86 18.09 -17.13
N SER A 391 -12.02 17.73 -16.16
CA SER A 391 -12.43 17.45 -14.80
C SER A 391 -11.67 18.31 -13.80
N THR A 392 -12.31 18.70 -12.70
CA THR A 392 -11.71 19.42 -11.58
C THR A 392 -11.83 18.64 -10.28
N SER A 393 -11.15 19.09 -9.23
CA SER A 393 -11.32 18.58 -7.87
C SER A 393 -10.99 19.65 -6.83
N LYS A 394 -11.72 19.61 -5.72
CA LYS A 394 -11.45 20.39 -4.50
C LYS A 394 -10.43 19.69 -3.57
N ILE A 395 -10.18 18.40 -3.81
CA ILE A 395 -9.24 17.57 -3.07
C ILE A 395 -7.90 17.55 -3.81
N ILE A 396 -6.80 17.70 -3.07
CA ILE A 396 -5.44 17.65 -3.62
C ILE A 396 -4.94 16.21 -3.59
N LYS A 397 -4.70 15.63 -4.77
CA LYS A 397 -4.10 14.31 -4.95
C LYS A 397 -2.91 14.40 -5.87
N LEU A 398 -1.88 13.59 -5.64
CA LEU A 398 -0.79 13.47 -6.61
C LEU A 398 -1.22 12.60 -7.78
N GLY A 399 -1.95 11.52 -7.54
CA GLY A 399 -2.36 10.54 -8.55
C GLY A 399 -1.17 9.80 -9.15
N GLN A 400 -1.27 9.47 -10.44
CA GLN A 400 -0.33 8.55 -11.08
C GLN A 400 -0.09 8.86 -12.55
N LYS A 401 0.98 8.26 -13.08
CA LYS A 401 1.25 8.29 -14.52
C LYS A 401 0.07 7.65 -15.26
N SER A 402 -0.37 8.30 -16.33
CA SER A 402 -1.49 7.81 -17.14
C SER A 402 -1.12 6.49 -17.83
N SER A 403 -2.05 5.53 -17.83
CA SER A 403 -1.97 4.30 -18.63
C SER A 403 -2.52 4.48 -20.05
N ALA A 404 -3.15 5.62 -20.36
CA ALA A 404 -3.62 5.93 -21.70
C ALA A 404 -2.44 6.18 -22.65
N ALA A 405 -2.48 5.58 -23.85
CA ALA A 405 -1.51 5.79 -24.91
C ALA A 405 -1.35 7.30 -25.23
N PRO A 406 -0.15 7.72 -25.69
CA PRO A 406 0.49 8.96 -25.28
C PRO A 406 -0.27 10.19 -25.77
N MET A 407 -0.28 11.25 -24.96
CA MET A 407 -0.80 12.60 -25.22
C MET A 407 -2.23 12.96 -24.78
N GLN A 408 -3.04 12.06 -24.23
CA GLN A 408 -4.42 12.42 -23.90
C GLN A 408 -4.66 12.94 -22.48
N VAL A 409 -3.73 12.78 -21.53
CA VAL A 409 -3.98 13.19 -20.15
C VAL A 409 -2.98 14.24 -19.68
N ASN A 410 -3.48 15.43 -19.38
CA ASN A 410 -2.69 16.50 -18.77
C ASN A 410 -3.38 16.94 -17.47
N SER A 411 -2.59 17.10 -16.41
CA SER A 411 -3.09 17.47 -15.10
C SER A 411 -2.34 18.69 -14.58
N GLY A 412 -3.00 19.50 -13.75
CA GLY A 412 -2.37 20.65 -13.10
C GLY A 412 -2.93 20.89 -11.72
N TRP A 413 -2.14 21.57 -10.90
CA TRP A 413 -2.49 21.97 -9.55
C TRP A 413 -2.42 23.49 -9.41
N MET A 414 -3.36 24.06 -8.66
CA MET A 414 -3.34 25.47 -8.30
C MET A 414 -2.30 25.70 -7.20
N MET A 415 -1.02 25.79 -7.58
CA MET A 415 0.12 25.73 -6.64
C MET A 415 0.06 26.75 -5.49
N ASP A 416 -0.46 27.96 -5.74
CA ASP A 416 -0.66 28.96 -4.70
C ASP A 416 -1.72 28.51 -3.68
N ARG A 417 -2.80 27.88 -4.15
CA ARG A 417 -3.87 27.32 -3.31
C ARG A 417 -3.36 26.10 -2.54
N VAL A 418 -2.58 25.22 -3.17
CA VAL A 418 -1.94 24.07 -2.49
C VAL A 418 -0.99 24.55 -1.39
N SER A 419 -0.18 25.58 -1.67
CA SER A 419 0.74 26.15 -0.66
C SER A 419 -0.03 26.77 0.52
N LYS A 420 -1.12 27.49 0.23
CA LYS A 420 -2.01 28.02 1.24
C LYS A 420 -2.68 26.90 2.05
N TYR A 421 -3.19 25.86 1.40
CA TYR A 421 -3.79 24.68 2.04
C TYR A 421 -2.84 24.07 3.07
N MET A 422 -1.56 23.86 2.73
CA MET A 422 -0.58 23.33 3.69
C MET A 422 -0.41 24.22 4.92
N THR A 423 -0.55 25.55 4.77
CA THR A 423 -0.44 26.50 5.88
C THR A 423 -1.71 26.49 6.73
N ASP A 424 -2.87 26.45 6.08
CA ASP A 424 -4.17 26.40 6.75
C ASP A 424 -4.34 25.10 7.54
N MET A 425 -3.99 23.94 6.97
CA MET A 425 -4.04 22.64 7.65
C MET A 425 -3.06 22.53 8.82
N ASP A 426 -1.96 23.29 8.83
CA ASP A 426 -1.08 23.32 10.01
C ASP A 426 -1.74 24.02 11.20
N SER A 427 -2.65 24.96 10.94
CA SER A 427 -3.37 25.69 12.00
C SER A 427 -4.45 24.84 12.69
N SER A 428 -4.92 23.76 12.05
CA SER A 428 -5.86 22.81 12.64
C SER A 428 -5.19 21.74 13.50
N CYS A 429 -3.85 21.65 13.53
CA CYS A 429 -3.16 20.67 14.35
C CYS A 429 -3.04 21.14 15.81
N TRP A 430 -3.77 20.51 16.73
CA TRP A 430 -3.65 20.73 18.18
C TRP A 430 -3.20 19.44 18.88
N ASP A 431 -1.93 19.35 19.26
CA ASP A 431 -1.31 18.24 20.01
C ASP A 431 -1.63 16.79 19.56
N GLN A 432 -2.19 16.60 18.35
CA GLN A 432 -2.59 15.28 17.88
C GLN A 432 -1.37 14.35 17.79
N THR A 433 -1.53 13.22 18.49
CA THR A 433 -0.52 12.18 18.73
C THR A 433 -1.05 10.85 18.19
N TRP A 434 -0.36 9.76 18.50
CA TRP A 434 -0.84 8.40 18.27
C TRP A 434 -2.28 8.18 18.77
N ILE A 435 -3.02 7.29 18.09
CA ILE A 435 -4.20 6.64 18.68
C ILE A 435 -3.71 5.80 19.87
N GLN A 436 -4.34 5.99 21.02
CA GLN A 436 -3.98 5.33 22.28
C GLN A 436 -5.13 4.43 22.77
N PRO A 437 -4.88 3.49 23.71
CA PRO A 437 -5.88 2.58 24.25
C PRO A 437 -7.18 3.24 24.74
#